data_AF-A0A1M5WZY4-F1
#
_entry.id   AF-A0A1M5WZY4-F1
#
_cell.length_a   1.000
_cell.length_b   1.000
_cell.length_c   1.000
_cell.angle_alpha   90.00
_cell.angle_beta   90.00
_cell.angle_gamma   90.00
#
_symmetry.space_group_name_H-M   'P 1'
#
loop_
_entity.id
_entity.type
_entity.pdbx_description
1 polymer ?
#
loop_
_entity_poly.entity_id
_entity_poly.type
_entity_poly.pdbx_seq_one_letter_code
_entity_poly.pdbx_strand_id
1 'polypeptide(L)'
;MNNLNKLYLILVCTFSALGVQAQDQVSLQIIKERDSLLLNLNKQLEDNAIKLKSLQGEFSDLNPNRTSQRLGSLDSIISKQENRITLLENSRKIQLKLNGQLAFTELMSIHRDIKPSNLLLSSQEFFSKIAAINNPMNYPAYEAWFKEYQEWYERKKGKDNWLDLINKSITVLNEPASNVPLYGSLFQTFSTGITSAMEIVGGTGRDLRDKTPEMLNVLNTASQFSQQQSIIDNEWKSINEELNKLENEYNRLLEEQAKYYGLDMSAVAQYQNATLDSERETLKNKFRKSINNKISEWEKQGNKDWLTEVERFMVKTQSLRQRFGQLTLRMKSNIGKYQELITHFSKNDSFAEEFRTKLRDLESSIDQVDSNFNAVFNPSKYIEDSAVMYITQ
;
A
#
# COMPACT_ATOMS: atom_id res chain seq x y z
N MET A 1 21.79 27.29 -65.31
CA MET A 1 21.59 28.57 -64.58
C MET A 1 21.21 28.24 -63.15
N ASN A 2 22.09 28.62 -62.21
CA ASN A 2 21.94 28.88 -60.76
C ASN A 2 21.24 27.81 -59.89
N ASN A 3 21.87 27.04 -58.99
CA ASN A 3 22.81 27.40 -57.90
C ASN A 3 22.42 28.68 -57.15
N LEU A 4 21.86 28.56 -55.94
CA LEU A 4 22.38 29.19 -54.70
C LEU A 4 21.50 28.88 -53.47
N ASN A 5 22.14 28.27 -52.45
CA ASN A 5 22.03 28.52 -51.00
C ASN A 5 20.74 28.13 -50.25
N LYS A 6 20.72 27.16 -49.30
CA LYS A 6 21.52 26.86 -48.08
C LYS A 6 20.80 27.31 -46.77
N LEU A 7 20.92 26.43 -45.75
CA LEU A 7 20.56 26.54 -44.31
C LEU A 7 19.06 26.38 -43.97
N TYR A 8 18.62 25.49 -43.07
CA TYR A 8 19.16 25.01 -41.77
C TYR A 8 18.96 23.48 -41.61
N LEU A 9 20.00 22.63 -41.52
CA LEU A 9 20.70 22.09 -40.34
C LEU A 9 20.03 22.20 -38.93
N ILE A 10 19.69 21.00 -38.39
CA ILE A 10 20.17 20.39 -37.11
C ILE A 10 19.36 20.52 -35.78
N LEU A 11 19.29 19.34 -35.12
CA LEU A 11 19.02 18.98 -33.71
C LEU A 11 17.53 19.04 -33.28
N VAL A 12 16.93 18.08 -32.56
CA VAL A 12 17.40 17.16 -31.49
C VAL A 12 16.47 15.91 -31.53
N CYS A 13 17.00 14.70 -31.68
CA CYS A 13 17.17 13.70 -30.61
C CYS A 13 16.02 13.58 -29.58
N THR A 14 15.63 12.33 -29.32
CA THR A 14 15.05 11.81 -28.07
C THR A 14 13.74 12.42 -27.57
N PHE A 15 12.61 11.88 -28.04
CA PHE A 15 11.42 11.71 -27.20
C PHE A 15 11.31 10.23 -26.78
N SER A 16 12.28 9.80 -25.98
CA SER A 16 12.21 8.59 -25.17
C SER A 16 12.44 8.99 -23.71
N ALA A 17 11.54 9.83 -23.21
CA ALA A 17 11.39 10.15 -21.79
C ALA A 17 9.98 10.74 -21.53
N LEU A 18 8.93 10.04 -21.97
CA LEU A 18 7.56 10.30 -21.50
C LEU A 18 7.11 9.11 -20.65
N GLY A 19 7.80 8.96 -19.54
CA GLY A 19 7.45 8.08 -18.43
C GLY A 19 7.64 8.79 -17.11
N VAL A 20 7.40 10.11 -17.06
CA VAL A 20 7.14 10.79 -15.79
C VAL A 20 5.64 10.98 -15.74
N GLN A 21 4.98 10.10 -14.99
CA GLN A 21 3.55 10.21 -14.68
C GLN A 21 3.25 11.65 -14.26
N ALA A 22 2.14 12.21 -14.73
CA ALA A 22 1.63 13.55 -14.39
C ALA A 22 1.19 13.68 -12.91
N GLN A 23 1.70 12.80 -12.05
CA GLN A 23 1.39 12.63 -10.65
C GLN A 23 2.18 13.64 -9.83
N ASP A 24 1.49 14.39 -8.97
CA ASP A 24 2.06 15.26 -7.91
C ASP A 24 2.63 16.62 -8.37
N GLN A 25 2.08 17.22 -9.43
CA GLN A 25 2.47 18.58 -9.84
C GLN A 25 2.24 19.61 -8.73
N VAL A 26 1.10 19.55 -8.03
CA VAL A 26 0.79 20.49 -6.93
C VAL A 26 1.75 20.30 -5.76
N SER A 27 2.04 19.06 -5.35
CA SER A 27 2.96 18.77 -4.25
C SER A 27 4.38 19.23 -4.56
N LEU A 28 4.88 18.97 -5.77
CA LEU A 28 6.19 19.44 -6.22
C LEU A 28 6.29 20.97 -6.25
N GLN A 29 5.21 21.67 -6.62
CA GLN A 29 5.16 23.13 -6.55
C GLN A 29 5.24 23.64 -5.12
N ILE A 30 4.52 23.01 -4.17
CA ILE A 30 4.57 23.37 -2.75
C ILE A 30 5.99 23.17 -2.20
N ILE A 31 6.64 22.05 -2.52
CA ILE A 31 8.01 21.75 -2.10
C ILE A 31 8.99 22.81 -2.63
N LYS A 32 8.93 23.12 -3.92
CA LYS A 32 9.80 24.15 -4.53
C LYS A 32 9.60 25.54 -3.91
N GLU A 33 8.34 25.92 -3.67
CA GLU A 33 8.02 27.20 -3.02
C GLU A 33 8.58 27.25 -1.59
N ARG A 34 8.38 26.18 -0.82
CA ARG A 34 8.90 26.04 0.54
C ARG A 34 10.42 26.17 0.57
N ASP A 35 11.12 25.39 -0.23
CA ASP A 35 12.58 25.33 -0.19
C ASP A 35 13.18 26.67 -0.63
N SER A 36 12.56 27.36 -1.59
CA SER A 36 12.97 28.71 -2.00
C SER A 36 12.80 29.75 -0.88
N LEU A 37 11.67 29.74 -0.18
CA LEU A 37 11.41 30.68 0.92
C LEU A 37 12.30 30.42 2.14
N LEU A 38 12.50 29.15 2.49
CA LEU A 38 13.39 28.76 3.59
C LEU A 38 14.84 29.11 3.28
N LEU A 39 15.30 28.91 2.04
CA LEU A 39 16.65 29.32 1.62
C LEU A 39 16.88 30.83 1.79
N ASN A 40 15.91 31.66 1.41
CA ASN A 40 15.99 33.10 1.57
C ASN A 40 16.05 33.50 3.06
N LEU A 41 15.18 32.92 3.89
CA LEU A 41 15.19 33.14 5.34
C LEU A 41 16.49 32.72 6.01
N ASN A 42 17.03 31.56 5.63
CA ASN A 42 18.31 31.07 6.16
C ASN A 42 19.44 32.03 5.83
N LYS A 43 19.47 32.59 4.62
CA LYS A 43 20.42 33.64 4.26
C LYS A 43 20.26 34.91 5.12
N GLN A 44 19.03 35.35 5.37
CA GLN A 44 18.77 36.49 6.26
C GLN A 44 19.19 36.23 7.71
N LEU A 45 19.01 35.00 8.21
CA LEU A 45 19.46 34.58 9.53
C LEU A 45 20.98 34.53 9.64
N GLU A 46 21.66 34.12 8.58
CA GLU A 46 23.13 34.13 8.48
C GLU A 46 23.67 35.56 8.47
N ASP A 47 23.13 36.43 7.61
CA ASP A 47 23.48 37.86 7.55
C ASP A 47 23.24 38.55 8.91
N ASN A 48 22.11 38.24 9.56
CA ASN A 48 21.80 38.73 10.90
C ASN A 48 22.82 38.24 11.94
N ALA A 49 23.23 36.95 11.88
CA ALA A 49 24.23 36.39 12.80
C ALA A 49 25.61 37.05 12.63
N ILE A 50 26.05 37.28 11.40
CA ILE A 50 27.30 37.98 11.11
C ILE A 50 27.27 39.39 11.71
N LYS A 51 26.15 40.11 11.53
CA LYS A 51 25.98 41.48 12.02
C LYS A 51 25.91 41.54 13.55
N LEU A 52 25.24 40.59 14.19
CA LEU A 52 25.25 40.44 15.65
C LEU A 52 26.66 40.23 16.19
N LYS A 53 27.44 39.35 15.54
CA LYS A 53 28.83 39.09 15.94
C LYS A 53 29.69 40.35 15.84
N SER A 54 29.53 41.14 14.78
CA SER A 54 30.21 42.45 14.63
C SER A 54 29.85 43.40 15.77
N LEU A 55 28.55 43.59 16.03
CA LEU A 55 28.07 44.49 17.08
C LEU A 55 28.52 44.06 18.48
N GLN A 56 28.57 42.75 18.75
CA GLN A 56 29.09 42.21 20.01
C GLN A 56 30.60 42.44 20.15
N GLY A 57 31.36 42.32 19.06
CA GLY A 57 32.78 42.69 19.03
C GLY A 57 32.97 44.17 19.32
N GLU A 58 32.28 45.04 18.58
CA GLU A 58 32.29 46.49 18.79
C GLU A 58 31.92 46.87 20.23
N PHE A 59 30.88 46.25 20.80
CA PHE A 59 30.49 46.47 22.19
C PHE A 59 31.56 46.07 23.20
N SER A 60 32.28 44.98 22.93
CA SER A 60 33.34 44.47 23.81
C SER A 60 34.55 45.42 23.83
N ASP A 61 34.81 46.09 22.71
CA ASP A 61 35.91 47.05 22.56
C ASP A 61 35.57 48.45 23.14
N LEU A 62 34.32 48.70 23.55
CA LEU A 62 33.91 49.98 24.13
C LEU A 62 34.44 50.19 25.56
N ASN A 63 34.98 51.39 25.81
CA ASN A 63 35.42 51.81 27.14
C ASN A 63 34.27 51.69 28.18
N PRO A 64 34.47 50.97 29.31
CA PRO A 64 33.46 50.80 30.35
C PRO A 64 32.86 52.10 30.91
N ASN A 65 33.63 53.19 30.89
CA ASN A 65 33.22 54.49 31.45
C ASN A 65 32.35 55.32 30.48
N ARG A 66 32.10 54.86 29.26
CA ARG A 66 31.25 55.55 28.26
C ARG A 66 29.85 54.97 28.20
N THR A 67 29.08 55.17 29.28
CA THR A 67 27.73 54.61 29.48
C THR A 67 26.77 54.88 28.31
N SER A 68 26.73 56.10 27.78
CA SER A 68 25.84 56.47 26.66
C SER A 68 26.16 55.71 25.36
N GLN A 69 27.45 55.54 25.03
CA GLN A 69 27.86 54.78 23.84
C GLN A 69 27.56 53.28 24.00
N ARG A 70 27.76 52.74 25.21
CA ARG A 70 27.43 51.35 25.53
C ARG A 70 25.92 51.09 25.44
N LEU A 71 25.08 52.02 25.92
CA LEU A 71 23.62 51.94 25.79
C LEU A 71 23.18 51.89 24.32
N GLY A 72 23.65 52.80 23.47
CA GLY A 72 23.27 52.78 22.05
C GLY A 72 23.75 51.53 21.29
N SER A 73 24.90 50.97 21.68
CA SER A 73 25.37 49.69 21.16
C SER A 73 24.52 48.50 21.64
N LEU A 74 24.10 48.49 22.92
CA LEU A 74 23.15 47.50 23.44
C LEU A 74 21.79 47.58 22.74
N ASP A 75 21.25 48.78 22.52
CA ASP A 75 19.99 48.96 21.78
C ASP A 75 20.10 48.40 20.35
N SER A 76 21.25 48.58 19.71
CA SER A 76 21.53 48.01 18.38
C SER A 76 21.59 46.47 18.40
N ILE A 77 22.21 45.89 19.43
CA ILE A 77 22.25 44.43 19.65
C ILE A 77 20.84 43.89 19.91
N ILE A 78 20.07 44.53 20.80
CA ILE A 78 18.69 44.16 21.14
C ILE A 78 17.82 44.20 19.88
N SER A 79 17.86 45.29 19.10
CA SER A 79 17.12 45.42 17.85
C SER A 79 17.46 44.30 16.86
N LYS A 80 18.74 43.88 16.78
CA LYS A 80 19.15 42.75 15.92
C LYS A 80 18.70 41.40 16.46
N GLN A 81 18.66 41.22 17.78
CA GLN A 81 18.10 40.02 18.41
C GLN A 81 16.58 39.93 18.19
N GLU A 82 15.84 41.04 18.32
CA GLU A 82 14.41 41.10 18.01
C GLU A 82 14.13 40.77 16.54
N ASN A 83 14.95 41.31 15.62
CA ASN A 83 14.88 40.95 14.21
C ASN A 83 15.13 39.45 14.00
N ARG A 84 16.11 38.86 14.70
CA ARG A 84 16.39 37.42 14.65
C ARG A 84 15.21 36.59 15.14
N ILE A 85 14.59 36.97 16.26
CA ILE A 85 13.38 36.31 16.79
C ILE A 85 12.27 36.36 15.74
N THR A 86 12.05 37.53 15.13
CA THR A 86 11.04 37.70 14.07
C THR A 86 11.32 36.80 12.86
N LEU A 87 12.57 36.68 12.43
CA LEU A 87 12.98 35.79 11.33
C LEU A 87 12.72 34.31 11.66
N LEU A 88 13.05 33.89 12.89
CA LEU A 88 12.81 32.53 13.36
C LEU A 88 11.31 32.20 13.46
N GLU A 89 10.50 33.13 13.99
CA GLU A 89 9.04 32.98 14.02
C GLU A 89 8.44 32.87 12.61
N ASN A 90 8.91 33.70 11.67
CA ASN A 90 8.46 33.65 10.28
C ASN A 90 8.89 32.37 9.58
N SER A 91 10.09 31.85 9.87
CA SER A 91 10.55 30.55 9.36
C SER A 91 9.63 29.43 9.79
N ARG A 92 9.31 29.35 11.09
CA ARG A 92 8.37 28.34 11.62
C ARG A 92 6.99 28.45 10.97
N LYS A 93 6.47 29.67 10.79
CA LYS A 93 5.17 29.90 10.12
C LYS A 93 5.18 29.42 8.67
N ILE A 94 6.20 29.78 7.90
CA ILE A 94 6.34 29.36 6.49
C ILE A 94 6.43 27.84 6.39
N GLN A 95 7.23 27.20 7.25
CA GLN A 95 7.38 25.76 7.28
C GLN A 95 6.04 25.07 7.56
N LEU A 96 5.35 25.45 8.64
CA LEU A 96 4.05 24.84 9.00
C LEU A 96 2.98 25.12 7.94
N LYS A 97 2.95 26.33 7.38
CA LYS A 97 1.98 26.69 6.34
C LYS A 97 2.13 25.86 5.07
N LEU A 98 3.36 25.65 4.60
CA LEU A 98 3.61 24.92 3.36
C LEU A 98 3.63 23.42 3.57
N ASN A 99 4.21 22.93 4.68
CA ASN A 99 4.14 21.51 5.02
C ASN A 99 2.71 21.08 5.38
N GLY A 100 1.89 21.97 5.96
CA GLY A 100 0.47 21.73 6.19
C GLY A 100 -0.32 21.60 4.89
N GLN A 101 -0.06 22.46 3.91
CA GLN A 101 -0.61 22.33 2.56
C GLN A 101 -0.17 21.01 1.91
N LEU A 102 1.12 20.68 2.00
CA LEU A 102 1.67 19.43 1.47
C LEU A 102 1.02 18.21 2.14
N ALA A 103 0.88 18.21 3.47
CA ALA A 103 0.22 17.13 4.20
C ALA A 103 -1.21 16.93 3.70
N PHE A 104 -1.99 18.00 3.53
CA PHE A 104 -3.34 17.86 2.98
C PHE A 104 -3.32 17.30 1.56
N THR A 105 -2.50 17.84 0.65
CA THR A 105 -2.46 17.34 -0.75
C THR A 105 -2.02 15.89 -0.85
N GLU A 106 -1.13 15.46 0.02
CA GLU A 106 -0.65 14.08 0.07
C GLU A 106 -1.66 13.14 0.74
N LEU A 107 -2.41 13.61 1.73
CA LEU A 107 -3.57 12.89 2.24
C LEU A 107 -4.53 12.61 1.08
N MET A 108 -4.84 13.61 0.25
CA MET A 108 -5.69 13.41 -0.93
C MET A 108 -5.11 12.36 -1.91
N SER A 109 -3.80 12.21 -2.01
CA SER A 109 -3.17 11.22 -2.90
C SER A 109 -3.41 9.77 -2.43
N ILE A 110 -3.48 9.50 -1.11
CA ILE A 110 -3.68 8.15 -0.55
C ILE A 110 -4.97 7.48 -1.08
N HIS A 111 -6.05 8.25 -1.28
CA HIS A 111 -7.34 7.70 -1.73
C HIS A 111 -7.26 6.94 -3.06
N ARG A 112 -6.45 7.44 -4.01
CA ARG A 112 -6.23 6.77 -5.29
C ARG A 112 -5.62 5.38 -5.07
N ASP A 113 -4.71 5.32 -4.13
CA ASP A 113 -3.84 4.18 -3.93
C ASP A 113 -4.59 3.08 -3.17
N ILE A 114 -5.57 3.43 -2.33
CA ILE A 114 -6.39 2.41 -1.64
C ILE A 114 -7.28 1.59 -2.61
N LYS A 115 -7.67 2.10 -3.79
CA LYS A 115 -8.57 1.38 -4.73
C LYS A 115 -8.15 1.45 -6.21
N PRO A 116 -7.09 0.73 -6.62
CA PRO A 116 -6.70 0.63 -8.03
C PRO A 116 -7.55 -0.42 -8.74
N SER A 117 -8.37 -0.01 -9.71
CA SER A 117 -9.33 -0.89 -10.39
C SER A 117 -8.68 -2.07 -11.13
N ASN A 118 -7.50 -1.87 -11.72
CA ASN A 118 -6.80 -2.95 -12.45
C ASN A 118 -6.24 -4.03 -11.52
N LEU A 119 -5.72 -3.64 -10.35
CA LEU A 119 -5.23 -4.58 -9.35
C LEU A 119 -6.37 -5.42 -8.77
N LEU A 120 -7.53 -4.80 -8.57
CA LEU A 120 -8.72 -5.48 -8.05
C LEU A 120 -9.14 -6.65 -8.97
N LEU A 121 -9.21 -6.40 -10.29
CA LEU A 121 -9.62 -7.41 -11.26
C LEU A 121 -8.63 -8.58 -11.34
N SER A 122 -7.32 -8.31 -11.48
CA SER A 122 -6.32 -9.38 -11.54
C SER A 122 -6.25 -10.18 -10.24
N SER A 123 -6.45 -9.51 -9.09
CA SER A 123 -6.49 -10.18 -7.79
C SER A 123 -7.72 -11.09 -7.67
N GLN A 124 -8.90 -10.63 -8.08
CA GLN A 124 -10.13 -11.45 -8.05
C GLN A 124 -10.01 -12.70 -8.92
N GLU A 125 -9.48 -12.55 -10.13
CA GLU A 125 -9.24 -13.68 -11.04
C GLU A 125 -8.27 -14.69 -10.41
N PHE A 126 -7.15 -14.21 -9.87
CA PHE A 126 -6.16 -15.04 -9.20
C PHE A 126 -6.77 -15.81 -8.00
N PHE A 127 -7.46 -15.12 -7.09
CA PHE A 127 -8.05 -15.77 -5.91
C PHE A 127 -9.16 -16.77 -6.29
N SER A 128 -9.91 -16.51 -7.36
CA SER A 128 -10.86 -17.49 -7.89
C SER A 128 -10.17 -18.74 -8.43
N LYS A 129 -9.06 -18.60 -9.16
CA LYS A 129 -8.29 -19.75 -9.67
C LYS A 129 -7.61 -20.53 -8.54
N ILE A 130 -7.07 -19.85 -7.54
CA ILE A 130 -6.49 -20.50 -6.35
C ILE A 130 -7.55 -21.28 -5.57
N ALA A 131 -8.75 -20.71 -5.38
CA ALA A 131 -9.82 -21.41 -4.68
C ALA A 131 -10.19 -22.73 -5.39
N ALA A 132 -10.14 -22.74 -6.74
CA ALA A 132 -10.39 -23.94 -7.53
C ALA A 132 -9.31 -25.03 -7.35
N ILE A 133 -8.08 -24.71 -6.96
CA ILE A 133 -7.02 -25.70 -6.65
C ILE A 133 -7.39 -26.52 -5.40
N ASN A 134 -8.11 -25.92 -4.45
CA ASN A 134 -8.50 -26.61 -3.22
C ASN A 134 -9.77 -27.46 -3.35
N ASN A 135 -10.31 -27.65 -4.55
CA ASN A 135 -11.47 -28.52 -4.77
C ASN A 135 -11.02 -29.88 -5.33
N PRO A 136 -11.12 -30.98 -4.57
CA PRO A 136 -10.74 -32.32 -5.03
C PRO A 136 -11.48 -32.76 -6.31
N MET A 137 -12.73 -32.32 -6.49
CA MET A 137 -13.54 -32.66 -7.67
C MET A 137 -13.01 -32.05 -8.97
N ASN A 138 -12.06 -31.11 -8.91
CA ASN A 138 -11.43 -30.54 -10.10
C ASN A 138 -10.31 -31.42 -10.68
N TYR A 139 -10.03 -32.57 -10.05
CA TYR A 139 -8.97 -33.50 -10.47
C TYR A 139 -9.57 -34.80 -11.03
N PRO A 140 -9.28 -35.16 -12.29
CA PRO A 140 -9.79 -36.38 -12.93
C PRO A 140 -9.57 -37.65 -12.11
N ALA A 141 -8.38 -37.84 -11.52
CA ALA A 141 -8.10 -39.01 -10.70
C ALA A 141 -9.02 -39.12 -9.46
N TYR A 142 -9.31 -37.98 -8.82
CA TYR A 142 -10.22 -37.94 -7.66
C TYR A 142 -11.67 -38.15 -8.09
N GLU A 143 -12.14 -37.46 -9.13
CA GLU A 143 -13.51 -37.58 -9.64
C GLU A 143 -13.84 -39.02 -10.05
N ALA A 144 -12.94 -39.66 -10.80
CA ALA A 144 -13.10 -41.04 -11.24
C ALA A 144 -13.15 -42.02 -10.06
N TRP A 145 -12.27 -41.83 -9.07
CA TRP A 145 -12.26 -42.64 -7.86
C TRP A 145 -13.54 -42.42 -7.01
N PHE A 146 -13.98 -41.17 -6.85
CA PHE A 146 -15.15 -40.83 -6.04
C PHE A 146 -16.43 -41.46 -6.59
N LYS A 147 -16.58 -41.48 -7.92
CA LYS A 147 -17.70 -42.16 -8.59
C LYS A 147 -17.72 -43.67 -8.26
N GLU A 148 -16.59 -44.35 -8.37
CA GLU A 148 -16.50 -45.78 -8.05
C GLU A 148 -16.70 -46.05 -6.55
N TYR A 149 -16.20 -45.16 -5.70
CA TYR A 149 -16.39 -45.23 -4.26
C TYR A 149 -17.87 -45.17 -3.90
N GLN A 150 -18.63 -44.24 -4.49
CA GLN A 150 -20.08 -44.11 -4.25
C GLN A 150 -20.84 -45.38 -4.66
N GLU A 151 -20.54 -45.93 -5.84
CA GLU A 151 -21.13 -47.18 -6.32
C GLU A 151 -20.78 -48.38 -5.42
N TRP A 152 -19.57 -48.42 -4.88
CA TRP A 152 -19.14 -49.43 -3.91
C TRP A 152 -19.83 -49.26 -2.55
N TYR A 153 -19.87 -48.03 -2.02
CA TYR A 153 -20.48 -47.72 -0.73
C TYR A 153 -21.97 -48.02 -0.73
N GLU A 154 -22.72 -47.68 -1.79
CA GLU A 154 -24.14 -47.99 -1.91
C GLU A 154 -24.46 -49.50 -1.79
N ARG A 155 -23.52 -50.36 -2.21
CA ARG A 155 -23.65 -51.84 -2.07
C ARG A 155 -23.29 -52.35 -0.67
N LYS A 156 -22.65 -51.52 0.16
CA LYS A 156 -22.11 -51.87 1.48
C LYS A 156 -22.73 -51.08 2.64
N LYS A 157 -23.48 -50.00 2.37
CA LYS A 157 -24.07 -49.09 3.36
C LYS A 157 -24.89 -49.83 4.42
N GLY A 158 -24.84 -49.32 5.65
CA GLY A 158 -25.58 -49.88 6.79
C GLY A 158 -25.03 -51.18 7.38
N LYS A 159 -23.85 -51.64 6.92
CA LYS A 159 -23.17 -52.83 7.46
C LYS A 159 -22.08 -52.50 8.48
N ASP A 160 -21.57 -51.28 8.48
CA ASP A 160 -20.48 -50.83 9.36
C ASP A 160 -20.58 -49.32 9.65
N ASN A 161 -20.69 -48.96 10.93
CA ASN A 161 -20.76 -47.58 11.39
C ASN A 161 -19.49 -46.77 11.05
N TRP A 162 -18.34 -47.44 10.94
CA TRP A 162 -17.08 -46.80 10.53
C TRP A 162 -17.11 -46.41 9.06
N LEU A 163 -17.63 -47.27 8.18
CA LEU A 163 -17.81 -46.95 6.76
C LEU A 163 -18.78 -45.78 6.56
N ASP A 164 -19.84 -45.71 7.37
CA ASP A 164 -20.79 -44.59 7.32
C ASP A 164 -20.14 -43.27 7.79
N LEU A 165 -19.23 -43.31 8.76
CA LEU A 165 -18.46 -42.14 9.18
C LEU A 165 -17.48 -41.67 8.10
N ILE A 166 -16.80 -42.60 7.44
CA ILE A 166 -15.92 -42.31 6.30
C ILE A 166 -16.72 -41.66 5.17
N ASN A 167 -17.85 -42.26 4.78
CA ASN A 167 -18.69 -41.71 3.72
C ASN A 167 -19.24 -40.31 4.05
N LYS A 168 -19.64 -40.07 5.30
CA LYS A 168 -20.02 -38.71 5.74
C LYS A 168 -18.88 -37.72 5.59
N SER A 169 -17.66 -38.11 5.95
CA SER A 169 -16.48 -37.25 5.83
C SER A 169 -16.17 -36.91 4.36
N ILE A 170 -16.34 -37.89 3.46
CA ILE A 170 -16.16 -37.71 2.02
C ILE A 170 -17.24 -36.80 1.43
N THR A 171 -18.49 -37.04 1.81
CA THR A 171 -19.62 -36.23 1.34
C THR A 171 -19.42 -34.78 1.75
N VAL A 172 -19.03 -34.55 3.01
CA VAL A 172 -18.71 -33.23 3.54
C VAL A 172 -17.53 -32.59 2.81
N LEU A 173 -16.49 -33.32 2.41
CA LEU A 173 -15.37 -32.76 1.63
C LEU A 173 -15.74 -32.37 0.19
N ASN A 174 -16.82 -32.94 -0.35
CA ASN A 174 -17.27 -32.73 -1.73
C ASN A 174 -18.47 -31.80 -1.86
N GLU A 175 -19.06 -31.36 -0.75
CA GLU A 175 -20.16 -30.41 -0.77
C GLU A 175 -19.67 -29.05 -1.29
N PRO A 176 -20.24 -28.51 -2.39
CA PRO A 176 -19.81 -27.23 -2.96
C PRO A 176 -19.93 -26.04 -2.00
N ALA A 177 -20.81 -26.15 -1.00
CA ALA A 177 -21.03 -25.15 0.03
C ALA A 177 -20.13 -25.34 1.28
N SER A 178 -19.42 -26.46 1.35
CA SER A 178 -18.55 -26.77 2.47
C SER A 178 -17.23 -26.02 2.28
N ASN A 179 -17.01 -24.96 3.05
CA ASN A 179 -15.69 -24.32 3.17
C ASN A 179 -14.73 -25.21 4.00
N VAL A 180 -14.80 -26.53 3.83
CA VAL A 180 -14.07 -27.49 4.65
C VAL A 180 -12.64 -27.54 4.14
N PRO A 181 -11.65 -27.21 4.98
CA PRO A 181 -10.26 -27.23 4.57
C PRO A 181 -9.83 -28.65 4.22
N LEU A 182 -9.01 -28.79 3.17
CA LEU A 182 -8.37 -30.06 2.81
C LEU A 182 -7.25 -30.46 3.79
N TYR A 183 -7.24 -29.95 5.01
CA TYR A 183 -6.23 -30.22 6.04
C TYR A 183 -6.89 -30.33 7.42
N GLY A 184 -6.14 -30.79 8.41
CA GLY A 184 -6.64 -30.95 9.78
C GLY A 184 -7.37 -32.28 10.02
N SER A 185 -8.15 -32.35 11.11
CA SER A 185 -8.68 -33.62 11.64
C SER A 185 -9.69 -34.32 10.72
N LEU A 186 -10.56 -33.56 10.04
CA LEU A 186 -11.52 -34.12 9.08
C LEU A 186 -10.80 -34.76 7.88
N PHE A 187 -9.81 -34.07 7.33
CA PHE A 187 -8.96 -34.61 6.26
C PHE A 187 -8.21 -35.87 6.70
N GLN A 188 -7.61 -35.86 7.90
CA GLN A 188 -6.90 -37.03 8.42
C GLN A 188 -7.83 -38.22 8.67
N THR A 189 -9.05 -37.96 9.16
CA THR A 189 -10.09 -38.99 9.33
C THR A 189 -10.48 -39.60 7.98
N PHE A 190 -10.67 -38.76 6.97
CA PHE A 190 -10.92 -39.21 5.61
C PHE A 190 -9.76 -40.05 5.04
N SER A 191 -8.52 -39.56 5.09
CA SER A 191 -7.36 -40.19 4.44
C SER A 191 -7.01 -41.53 5.08
N THR A 192 -7.01 -41.58 6.41
CA THR A 192 -6.83 -42.82 7.18
C THR A 192 -8.00 -43.77 6.95
N GLY A 193 -9.23 -43.24 6.96
CA GLY A 193 -10.44 -44.01 6.76
C GLY A 193 -10.52 -44.70 5.41
N ILE A 194 -10.14 -44.02 4.32
CA ILE A 194 -10.07 -44.62 2.99
C ILE A 194 -8.98 -45.71 2.91
N THR A 195 -7.81 -45.47 3.50
CA THR A 195 -6.75 -46.47 3.55
C THR A 195 -7.24 -47.75 4.24
N SER A 196 -7.88 -47.62 5.40
CA SER A 196 -8.48 -48.76 6.12
C SER A 196 -9.66 -49.40 5.39
N ALA A 197 -10.51 -48.61 4.74
CA ALA A 197 -11.62 -49.13 3.95
C ALA A 197 -11.12 -50.00 2.78
N MET A 198 -10.02 -49.60 2.14
CA MET A 198 -9.42 -50.36 1.03
C MET A 198 -8.81 -51.70 1.45
N GLU A 199 -8.44 -51.88 2.72
CA GLU A 199 -8.03 -53.19 3.25
C GLU A 199 -9.21 -54.18 3.32
N ILE A 200 -10.43 -53.65 3.48
CA ILE A 200 -11.69 -54.42 3.56
C ILE A 200 -12.28 -54.66 2.15
N VAL A 201 -11.85 -53.90 1.15
CA VAL A 201 -12.23 -54.09 -0.25
C VAL A 201 -11.65 -55.41 -0.78
N GLY A 202 -12.47 -56.46 -0.76
CA GLY A 202 -12.18 -57.75 -1.39
C GLY A 202 -12.13 -57.68 -2.93
N GLY A 203 -11.94 -58.83 -3.60
CA GLY A 203 -11.68 -58.92 -5.05
C GLY A 203 -12.70 -58.27 -5.99
N THR A 204 -13.93 -58.00 -5.53
CA THR A 204 -15.00 -57.30 -6.29
C THR A 204 -14.83 -55.77 -6.36
N GLY A 205 -13.85 -55.18 -5.69
CA GLY A 205 -13.54 -53.74 -5.76
C GLY A 205 -12.12 -53.46 -6.26
N ARG A 206 -11.62 -54.30 -7.18
CA ARG A 206 -10.28 -54.18 -7.75
C ARG A 206 -10.02 -52.82 -8.39
N ASP A 207 -10.96 -52.31 -9.18
CA ASP A 207 -10.81 -51.01 -9.86
C ASP A 207 -10.69 -49.84 -8.85
N LEU A 208 -11.52 -49.87 -7.79
CA LEU A 208 -11.46 -48.88 -6.71
C LEU A 208 -10.12 -48.93 -5.97
N ARG A 209 -9.61 -50.14 -5.70
CA ARG A 209 -8.31 -50.35 -5.06
C ARG A 209 -7.16 -49.88 -5.96
N ASP A 210 -7.24 -50.11 -7.26
CA ASP A 210 -6.21 -49.75 -8.22
C ASP A 210 -6.16 -48.22 -8.45
N LYS A 211 -7.29 -47.51 -8.36
CA LYS A 211 -7.38 -46.04 -8.47
C LYS A 211 -7.07 -45.28 -7.18
N THR A 212 -7.17 -45.93 -6.01
CA THR A 212 -6.98 -45.26 -4.72
C THR A 212 -5.59 -44.62 -4.55
N PRO A 213 -4.46 -45.26 -4.91
CA PRO A 213 -3.14 -44.65 -4.74
C PRO A 213 -2.97 -43.34 -5.50
N GLU A 214 -3.47 -43.27 -6.74
CA GLU A 214 -3.38 -42.08 -7.59
C GLU A 214 -4.24 -40.93 -7.03
N MET A 215 -5.48 -41.24 -6.63
CA MET A 215 -6.36 -40.29 -5.96
C MET A 215 -5.74 -39.76 -4.65
N LEU A 216 -5.20 -40.64 -3.79
CA LEU A 216 -4.56 -40.24 -2.54
C LEU A 216 -3.35 -39.35 -2.79
N ASN A 217 -2.59 -39.59 -3.85
CA ASN A 217 -1.45 -38.75 -4.21
C ASN A 217 -1.90 -37.32 -4.57
N VAL A 218 -2.91 -37.18 -5.44
CA VAL A 218 -3.51 -35.87 -5.79
C VAL A 218 -4.01 -35.16 -4.55
N LEU A 219 -4.76 -35.87 -3.71
CA LEU A 219 -5.42 -35.28 -2.57
C LEU A 219 -4.45 -34.91 -1.43
N ASN A 220 -3.42 -35.73 -1.18
CA ASN A 220 -2.34 -35.39 -0.25
C ASN A 220 -1.56 -34.18 -0.74
N THR A 221 -1.33 -34.06 -2.05
CA THR A 221 -0.70 -32.87 -2.64
C THR A 221 -1.57 -31.62 -2.41
N ALA A 222 -2.87 -31.70 -2.73
CA ALA A 222 -3.81 -30.59 -2.51
C ALA A 222 -3.93 -30.20 -1.04
N SER A 223 -3.87 -31.18 -0.12
CA SER A 223 -3.86 -30.97 1.32
C SER A 223 -2.64 -30.19 1.81
N GLN A 224 -1.44 -30.61 1.40
CA GLN A 224 -0.19 -29.93 1.73
C GLN A 224 -0.18 -28.49 1.17
N PHE A 225 -0.65 -28.31 -0.06
CA PHE A 225 -0.80 -26.99 -0.66
C PHE A 225 -1.77 -26.11 0.14
N SER A 226 -2.98 -26.64 0.43
CA SER A 226 -4.03 -25.93 1.17
C SER A 226 -3.57 -25.51 2.56
N GLN A 227 -2.79 -26.35 3.25
CA GLN A 227 -2.20 -26.02 4.55
C GLN A 227 -1.25 -24.82 4.46
N GLN A 228 -0.32 -24.82 3.50
CA GLN A 228 0.62 -23.72 3.31
C GLN A 228 -0.09 -22.45 2.82
N GLN A 229 -1.05 -22.60 1.92
CA GLN A 229 -1.90 -21.52 1.43
C GLN A 229 -2.66 -20.84 2.57
N SER A 230 -3.21 -21.60 3.52
CA SER A 230 -3.96 -21.04 4.65
C SER A 230 -3.13 -20.05 5.48
N ILE A 231 -1.82 -20.25 5.59
CA ILE A 231 -0.92 -19.33 6.30
C ILE A 231 -0.84 -17.99 5.55
N ILE A 232 -0.72 -18.06 4.22
CA ILE A 232 -0.65 -16.90 3.32
C ILE A 232 -2.01 -16.16 3.30
N ASP A 233 -3.12 -16.89 3.27
CA ASP A 233 -4.48 -16.36 3.33
C ASP A 233 -4.77 -15.63 4.63
N ASN A 234 -4.30 -16.17 5.76
CA ASN A 234 -4.49 -15.52 7.07
C ASN A 234 -3.75 -14.18 7.15
N GLU A 235 -2.54 -14.09 6.58
CA GLU A 235 -1.84 -12.80 6.47
C GLU A 235 -2.61 -11.84 5.55
N TRP A 236 -3.18 -12.32 4.44
CA TRP A 236 -4.00 -11.47 3.56
C TRP A 236 -5.26 -10.94 4.25
N LYS A 237 -5.92 -11.76 5.08
CA LYS A 237 -7.05 -11.31 5.91
C LYS A 237 -6.63 -10.22 6.89
N SER A 238 -5.51 -10.42 7.58
CA SER A 238 -4.93 -9.44 8.50
C SER A 238 -4.63 -8.10 7.79
N ILE A 239 -3.99 -8.17 6.62
CA ILE A 239 -3.73 -7.01 5.76
C ILE A 239 -5.02 -6.28 5.38
N ASN A 240 -6.07 -7.01 4.97
CA ASN A 240 -7.36 -6.41 4.61
C ASN A 240 -8.05 -5.73 5.79
N GLU A 241 -8.02 -6.33 6.98
CA GLU A 241 -8.54 -5.71 8.20
C GLU A 241 -7.81 -4.41 8.55
N GLU A 242 -6.48 -4.39 8.43
CA GLU A 242 -5.66 -3.21 8.66
C GLU A 242 -5.89 -2.13 7.59
N LEU A 243 -6.03 -2.51 6.32
CA LEU A 243 -6.36 -1.58 5.23
C LEU A 243 -7.72 -0.93 5.47
N ASN A 244 -8.74 -1.70 5.88
CA ASN A 244 -10.07 -1.16 6.22
C ASN A 244 -10.00 -0.17 7.40
N LYS A 245 -9.20 -0.47 8.43
CA LYS A 245 -8.96 0.47 9.55
C LYS A 245 -8.28 1.74 9.04
N LEU A 246 -7.27 1.61 8.18
CA LEU A 246 -6.56 2.72 7.60
C LEU A 246 -7.46 3.60 6.72
N GLU A 247 -8.33 3.01 5.90
CA GLU A 247 -9.31 3.72 5.07
C GLU A 247 -10.30 4.52 5.94
N ASN A 248 -10.77 3.94 7.05
CA ASN A 248 -11.63 4.65 8.00
C ASN A 248 -10.91 5.82 8.68
N GLU A 249 -9.67 5.60 9.12
CA GLU A 249 -8.85 6.67 9.72
C GLU A 249 -8.55 7.79 8.71
N TYR A 250 -8.26 7.41 7.45
CA TYR A 250 -8.07 8.31 6.32
C TYR A 250 -9.29 9.20 6.10
N ASN A 251 -10.48 8.60 5.94
CA ASN A 251 -11.72 9.31 5.69
C ASN A 251 -12.03 10.29 6.83
N ARG A 252 -11.85 9.85 8.09
CA ARG A 252 -12.04 10.70 9.26
C ARG A 252 -11.07 11.88 9.27
N LEU A 253 -9.78 11.65 9.00
CA LEU A 253 -8.77 12.70 9.00
C LEU A 253 -9.01 13.71 7.87
N LEU A 254 -9.42 13.23 6.69
CA LEU A 254 -9.77 14.07 5.56
C LEU A 254 -10.92 15.00 5.91
N GLU A 255 -11.99 14.47 6.50
CA GLU A 255 -13.15 15.24 6.92
C GLU A 255 -12.80 16.24 8.04
N GLU A 256 -11.98 15.82 9.03
CA GLU A 256 -11.48 16.67 10.11
C GLU A 256 -10.71 17.88 9.55
N GLN A 257 -9.77 17.65 8.63
CA GLN A 257 -8.99 18.70 7.99
C GLN A 257 -9.83 19.58 7.07
N ALA A 258 -10.72 18.98 6.27
CA ALA A 258 -11.59 19.73 5.37
C ALA A 258 -12.49 20.69 6.15
N LYS A 259 -13.11 20.24 7.25
CA LYS A 259 -13.89 21.10 8.14
C LYS A 259 -13.03 22.19 8.77
N TYR A 260 -11.85 21.85 9.27
CA TYR A 260 -10.95 22.80 9.91
C TYR A 260 -10.55 23.95 8.98
N TYR A 261 -10.21 23.65 7.72
CA TYR A 261 -9.85 24.67 6.74
C TYR A 261 -11.07 25.32 6.04
N GLY A 262 -12.30 24.89 6.35
CA GLY A 262 -13.52 25.39 5.72
C GLY A 262 -13.64 25.00 4.25
N LEU A 263 -13.18 23.81 3.87
CA LEU A 263 -13.28 23.29 2.52
C LEU A 263 -14.71 22.82 2.23
N ASP A 264 -15.12 22.99 0.98
CA ASP A 264 -16.40 22.50 0.47
C ASP A 264 -16.39 20.96 0.40
N MET A 265 -17.20 20.32 1.24
CA MET A 265 -17.30 18.86 1.29
C MET A 265 -17.82 18.25 -0.01
N SER A 266 -18.58 19.00 -0.82
CA SER A 266 -19.00 18.52 -2.14
C SER A 266 -17.81 18.43 -3.10
N ALA A 267 -16.88 19.38 -3.03
CA ALA A 267 -15.64 19.33 -3.80
C ALA A 267 -14.71 18.22 -3.31
N VAL A 268 -14.68 17.93 -2.00
CA VAL A 268 -13.93 16.79 -1.44
C VAL A 268 -14.49 15.47 -1.97
N ALA A 269 -15.81 15.31 -1.96
CA ALA A 269 -16.47 14.13 -2.52
C ALA A 269 -16.25 14.02 -4.05
N GLN A 270 -16.27 15.14 -4.77
CA GLN A 270 -15.93 15.17 -6.20
C GLN A 270 -14.51 14.66 -6.43
N TYR A 271 -13.53 15.09 -5.64
CA TYR A 271 -12.16 14.59 -5.76
C TYR A 271 -12.09 13.08 -5.52
N GLN A 272 -12.78 12.56 -4.50
CA GLN A 272 -12.78 11.13 -4.19
C GLN A 272 -13.35 10.27 -5.33
N ASN A 273 -14.27 10.83 -6.12
CA ASN A 273 -14.92 10.14 -7.23
C ASN A 273 -14.31 10.45 -8.60
N ALA A 274 -13.45 11.46 -8.70
CA ALA A 274 -12.84 11.88 -9.96
C ALA A 274 -11.97 10.75 -10.55
N THR A 275 -12.13 10.43 -11.82
CA THR A 275 -11.34 9.40 -12.51
C THR A 275 -10.20 10.00 -13.34
N LEU A 276 -10.28 11.30 -13.67
CA LEU A 276 -9.28 12.01 -14.46
C LEU A 276 -8.23 12.70 -13.55
N ASP A 277 -6.95 12.48 -13.85
CA ASP A 277 -5.85 13.12 -13.13
C ASP A 277 -5.90 14.66 -13.24
N SER A 278 -6.31 15.19 -14.40
CA SER A 278 -6.43 16.64 -14.61
C SER A 278 -7.48 17.29 -13.72
N GLU A 279 -8.61 16.61 -13.49
CA GLU A 279 -9.66 17.07 -12.58
C GLU A 279 -9.16 17.05 -11.13
N ARG A 280 -8.48 15.97 -10.73
CA ARG A 280 -7.91 15.83 -9.39
C ARG A 280 -6.88 16.91 -9.09
N GLU A 281 -5.96 17.19 -10.01
CA GLU A 281 -4.94 18.24 -9.82
C GLU A 281 -5.56 19.65 -9.78
N THR A 282 -6.65 19.87 -10.53
CA THR A 282 -7.44 21.12 -10.46
C THR A 282 -8.07 21.29 -9.07
N LEU A 283 -8.68 20.23 -8.53
CA LEU A 283 -9.28 20.23 -7.20
C LEU A 283 -8.23 20.38 -6.10
N LYS A 284 -7.08 19.67 -6.18
CA LYS A 284 -5.94 19.86 -5.26
C LYS A 284 -5.48 21.31 -5.22
N ASN A 285 -5.35 21.96 -6.37
CA ASN A 285 -4.99 23.38 -6.44
C ASN A 285 -6.05 24.30 -5.80
N LYS A 286 -7.34 23.98 -5.97
CA LYS A 286 -8.43 24.72 -5.31
C LYS A 286 -8.34 24.58 -3.79
N PHE A 287 -8.08 23.37 -3.28
CA PHE A 287 -7.89 23.14 -1.85
C PHE A 287 -6.65 23.87 -1.31
N ARG A 288 -5.51 23.76 -1.99
CA ARG A 288 -4.28 24.49 -1.65
C ARG A 288 -4.53 25.98 -1.47
N LYS A 289 -5.21 26.62 -2.44
CA LYS A 289 -5.57 28.04 -2.37
C LYS A 289 -6.49 28.35 -1.19
N SER A 290 -7.47 27.49 -0.92
CA SER A 290 -8.43 27.68 0.18
C SER A 290 -7.74 27.57 1.55
N ILE A 291 -6.87 26.58 1.73
CA ILE A 291 -6.05 26.41 2.94
C ILE A 291 -5.15 27.64 3.14
N ASN A 292 -4.47 28.08 2.09
CA ASN A 292 -3.60 29.26 2.15
C ASN A 292 -4.38 30.52 2.57
N ASN A 293 -5.57 30.74 2.00
CA ASN A 293 -6.43 31.86 2.35
C ASN A 293 -6.87 31.80 3.81
N LYS A 294 -7.24 30.61 4.31
CA LYS A 294 -7.67 30.41 5.69
C LYS A 294 -6.55 30.66 6.69
N ILE A 295 -5.36 30.13 6.43
CA ILE A 295 -4.18 30.38 7.28
C ILE A 295 -3.85 31.87 7.31
N SER A 296 -3.87 32.55 6.16
CA SER A 296 -3.60 33.99 6.11
C SER A 296 -4.69 34.85 6.77
N GLU A 297 -5.93 34.36 6.89
CA GLU A 297 -6.96 34.98 7.70
C GLU A 297 -6.61 34.88 9.21
N TRP A 298 -6.24 33.70 9.69
CA TRP A 298 -5.81 33.49 11.08
C TRP A 298 -4.56 34.29 11.46
N GLU A 299 -3.60 34.41 10.54
CA GLU A 299 -2.41 35.26 10.72
C GLU A 299 -2.79 36.73 10.93
N LYS A 300 -3.73 37.26 10.14
CA LYS A 300 -4.22 38.65 10.28
C LYS A 300 -4.97 38.87 11.59
N GLN A 301 -5.65 37.85 12.09
CA GLN A 301 -6.36 37.88 13.37
C GLN A 301 -5.43 37.71 14.59
N GLY A 302 -4.13 37.45 14.37
CA GLY A 302 -3.18 37.18 15.44
C GLY A 302 -3.38 35.82 16.13
N ASN A 303 -4.19 34.93 15.55
CA ASN A 303 -4.41 33.59 16.07
C ASN A 303 -3.14 32.74 15.81
N LYS A 304 -2.55 32.17 16.88
CA LYS A 304 -1.39 31.27 16.80
C LYS A 304 -1.75 29.79 16.96
N ASP A 305 -2.98 29.46 17.33
CA ASP A 305 -3.44 28.08 17.62
C ASP A 305 -3.36 27.19 16.37
N TRP A 306 -3.49 27.79 15.18
CA TRP A 306 -3.38 27.06 13.93
C TRP A 306 -2.01 26.39 13.74
N LEU A 307 -0.94 26.92 14.34
CA LEU A 307 0.39 26.33 14.26
C LEU A 307 0.39 24.90 14.82
N THR A 308 -0.16 24.74 16.03
CA THR A 308 -0.25 23.45 16.72
C THR A 308 -1.20 22.50 15.98
N GLU A 309 -2.32 23.02 15.48
CA GLU A 309 -3.30 22.20 14.81
C GLU A 309 -2.80 21.65 13.46
N VAL A 310 -2.15 22.51 12.68
CA VAL A 310 -1.53 22.11 11.41
C VAL A 310 -0.41 21.10 11.66
N GLU A 311 0.42 21.32 12.67
CA GLU A 311 1.46 20.36 13.08
C GLU A 311 0.84 18.99 13.44
N ARG A 312 -0.25 18.97 14.20
CA ARG A 312 -0.98 17.72 14.52
C ARG A 312 -1.49 17.00 13.27
N PHE A 313 -2.06 17.74 12.32
CA PHE A 313 -2.55 17.17 11.05
C PHE A 313 -1.43 16.60 10.19
N MET A 314 -0.29 17.27 10.14
CA MET A 314 0.90 16.75 9.49
C MET A 314 1.33 15.41 10.09
N VAL A 315 1.34 15.29 11.43
CA VAL A 315 1.81 14.05 12.11
C VAL A 315 0.86 12.90 11.81
N LYS A 316 -0.45 13.16 11.90
CA LYS A 316 -1.48 12.16 11.57
C LYS A 316 -1.36 11.69 10.12
N THR A 317 -1.18 12.63 9.20
CA THR A 317 -1.04 12.31 7.76
C THR A 317 0.21 11.49 7.49
N GLN A 318 1.34 11.87 8.08
CA GLN A 318 2.60 11.13 7.96
C GLN A 318 2.44 9.69 8.47
N SER A 319 1.87 9.53 9.66
CA SER A 319 1.61 8.21 10.25
C SER A 319 0.76 7.33 9.32
N LEU A 320 -0.31 7.89 8.73
CA LEU A 320 -1.14 7.17 7.76
C LEU A 320 -0.34 6.75 6.52
N ARG A 321 0.49 7.64 5.95
CA ARG A 321 1.32 7.29 4.78
C ARG A 321 2.35 6.22 5.08
N GLN A 322 3.00 6.28 6.24
CA GLN A 322 3.98 5.27 6.66
C GLN A 322 3.30 3.92 6.84
N ARG A 323 2.16 3.88 7.52
CA ARG A 323 1.36 2.64 7.70
C ARG A 323 0.85 2.10 6.36
N PHE A 324 0.41 2.97 5.45
CA PHE A 324 0.05 2.57 4.09
C PHE A 324 1.24 1.95 3.35
N GLY A 325 2.40 2.60 3.37
CA GLY A 325 3.63 2.07 2.78
C GLY A 325 4.02 0.70 3.35
N GLN A 326 3.96 0.54 4.68
CA GLN A 326 4.19 -0.75 5.34
C GLN A 326 3.18 -1.83 4.92
N LEU A 327 1.90 -1.48 4.79
CA LEU A 327 0.87 -2.40 4.29
C LEU A 327 1.15 -2.82 2.84
N THR A 328 1.55 -1.89 1.97
CA THR A 328 1.92 -2.23 0.58
C THR A 328 3.14 -3.14 0.51
N LEU A 329 4.12 -2.99 1.40
CA LEU A 329 5.26 -3.91 1.50
C LEU A 329 4.81 -5.32 1.94
N ARG A 330 3.92 -5.41 2.92
CA ARG A 330 3.34 -6.68 3.37
C ARG A 330 2.53 -7.36 2.27
N MET A 331 1.71 -6.60 1.54
CA MET A 331 0.98 -7.10 0.36
C MET A 331 1.95 -7.68 -0.68
N LYS A 332 2.99 -6.93 -1.04
CA LYS A 332 4.03 -7.40 -1.98
C LYS A 332 4.72 -8.67 -1.50
N SER A 333 5.09 -8.72 -0.21
CA SER A 333 5.69 -9.93 0.37
C SER A 333 4.73 -11.11 0.32
N ASN A 334 3.43 -10.89 0.56
CA ASN A 334 2.43 -11.95 0.51
C ASN A 334 2.17 -12.47 -0.91
N ILE A 335 2.19 -11.58 -1.92
CA ILE A 335 2.19 -11.94 -3.35
C ILE A 335 3.41 -12.81 -3.67
N GLY A 336 4.60 -12.43 -3.19
CA GLY A 336 5.82 -13.22 -3.34
C GLY A 336 5.71 -14.62 -2.72
N LYS A 337 5.13 -14.74 -1.53
CA LYS A 337 4.87 -16.06 -0.89
C LYS A 337 3.94 -16.93 -1.73
N TYR A 338 2.93 -16.34 -2.40
CA TYR A 338 2.10 -17.08 -3.36
C TYR A 338 2.91 -17.58 -4.54
N GLN A 339 3.79 -16.76 -5.14
CA GLN A 339 4.67 -17.18 -6.24
C GLN A 339 5.61 -18.31 -5.81
N GLU A 340 6.21 -18.21 -4.62
CA GLU A 340 7.07 -19.25 -4.05
C GLU A 340 6.30 -20.56 -3.84
N LEU A 341 5.10 -20.50 -3.26
CA LEU A 341 4.23 -21.67 -3.04
C LEU A 341 3.87 -22.35 -4.37
N ILE A 342 3.40 -21.58 -5.35
CA ILE A 342 3.02 -22.08 -6.67
C ILE A 342 4.23 -22.75 -7.34
N THR A 343 5.38 -22.07 -7.35
CA THR A 343 6.61 -22.57 -7.95
C THR A 343 7.11 -23.86 -7.28
N HIS A 344 7.06 -23.93 -5.96
CA HIS A 344 7.51 -25.08 -5.20
C HIS A 344 6.70 -26.33 -5.56
N PHE A 345 5.37 -26.19 -5.61
CA PHE A 345 4.49 -27.31 -5.93
C PHE A 345 4.47 -27.62 -7.44
N SER A 346 4.60 -26.64 -8.34
CA SER A 346 4.57 -26.86 -9.80
C SER A 346 5.80 -27.62 -10.33
N LYS A 347 6.96 -27.46 -9.68
CA LYS A 347 8.26 -28.02 -10.11
C LYS A 347 8.67 -29.31 -9.40
N ASN A 348 8.00 -29.70 -8.32
CA ASN A 348 8.39 -30.90 -7.57
C ASN A 348 7.77 -32.16 -8.19
N ASP A 349 8.60 -32.96 -8.86
CA ASP A 349 8.20 -34.21 -9.54
C ASP A 349 7.59 -35.28 -8.62
N SER A 350 7.71 -35.12 -7.31
CA SER A 350 7.08 -36.00 -6.33
C SER A 350 5.56 -35.76 -6.19
N PHE A 351 5.05 -34.64 -6.71
CA PHE A 351 3.63 -34.29 -6.66
C PHE A 351 2.87 -34.72 -7.93
N ALA A 352 1.56 -34.91 -7.79
CA ALA A 352 0.71 -35.37 -8.89
C ALA A 352 0.76 -34.43 -10.11
N GLU A 353 0.96 -34.97 -11.33
CA GLU A 353 1.10 -34.17 -12.56
C GLU A 353 -0.15 -33.32 -12.86
N GLU A 354 -1.34 -33.85 -12.61
CA GLU A 354 -2.60 -33.11 -12.77
C GLU A 354 -2.64 -31.86 -11.87
N PHE A 355 -2.09 -31.97 -10.66
CA PHE A 355 -1.96 -30.86 -9.72
C PHE A 355 -0.94 -29.82 -10.20
N ARG A 356 0.23 -30.30 -10.62
CA ARG A 356 1.30 -29.46 -11.15
C ARG A 356 0.88 -28.66 -12.38
N THR A 357 0.13 -29.28 -13.28
CA THR A 357 -0.38 -28.63 -14.50
C THR A 357 -1.29 -27.45 -14.15
N LYS A 358 -2.25 -27.61 -13.23
CA LYS A 358 -3.11 -26.50 -12.81
C LYS A 358 -2.34 -25.37 -12.13
N LEU A 359 -1.25 -25.67 -11.42
CA LEU A 359 -0.39 -24.64 -10.83
C LEU A 359 0.43 -23.89 -11.87
N ARG A 360 0.91 -24.55 -12.93
CA ARG A 360 1.59 -23.88 -14.05
C ARG A 360 0.64 -22.88 -14.74
N ASP A 361 -0.64 -23.22 -14.88
CA ASP A 361 -1.65 -22.30 -15.41
C ASP A 361 -1.85 -21.05 -14.53
N LEU A 362 -1.60 -21.19 -13.22
CA LEU A 362 -1.72 -20.12 -12.24
C LEU A 362 -0.49 -19.19 -12.19
N GLU A 363 0.69 -19.65 -12.62
CA GLU A 363 1.94 -18.86 -12.64
C GLU A 363 1.76 -17.54 -13.40
N SER A 364 1.17 -17.60 -14.59
CA SER A 364 0.87 -16.39 -15.39
C SER A 364 -0.07 -15.41 -14.68
N SER A 365 -1.02 -15.93 -13.90
CA SER A 365 -2.01 -15.14 -13.19
C SER A 365 -1.40 -14.40 -12.00
N ILE A 366 -0.52 -15.04 -11.23
CA ILE A 366 0.16 -14.40 -10.10
C ILE A 366 1.21 -13.39 -10.58
N ASP A 367 1.91 -13.68 -11.68
CA ASP A 367 2.85 -12.73 -12.28
C ASP A 367 2.15 -11.47 -12.78
N GLN A 368 0.94 -11.62 -13.33
CA GLN A 368 0.12 -10.47 -13.70
C GLN A 368 -0.31 -9.65 -12.47
N VAL A 369 -0.65 -10.31 -11.35
CA VAL A 369 -0.95 -9.62 -10.09
C VAL A 369 0.26 -8.84 -9.58
N ASP A 370 1.46 -9.44 -9.55
CA ASP A 370 2.68 -8.77 -9.11
C ASP A 370 3.05 -7.60 -10.04
N SER A 371 2.96 -7.79 -11.36
CA SER A 371 3.22 -6.74 -12.34
C SER A 371 2.26 -5.55 -12.16
N ASN A 372 0.96 -5.83 -12.05
CA ASN A 372 -0.06 -4.80 -11.80
C ASN A 372 0.15 -4.12 -10.45
N PHE A 373 0.55 -4.87 -9.41
CA PHE A 373 0.85 -4.32 -8.10
C PHE A 373 2.02 -3.33 -8.18
N ASN A 374 3.12 -3.71 -8.82
CA ASN A 374 4.30 -2.85 -8.97
C ASN A 374 4.07 -1.65 -9.91
N ALA A 375 3.15 -1.76 -10.87
CA ALA A 375 2.77 -0.65 -11.75
C ALA A 375 1.92 0.41 -11.02
N VAL A 376 1.17 0.00 -10.00
CA VAL A 376 0.26 0.85 -9.24
C VAL A 376 0.92 1.42 -7.99
N PHE A 377 1.67 0.59 -7.27
CA PHE A 377 2.24 0.92 -5.98
C PHE A 377 3.74 1.07 -6.04
N ASN A 378 4.24 2.17 -5.47
CA ASN A 378 5.64 2.35 -5.14
C ASN A 378 5.80 2.51 -3.63
N PRO A 379 6.00 1.40 -2.88
CA PRO A 379 6.10 1.42 -1.43
C PRO A 379 7.14 2.39 -0.88
N SER A 380 8.31 2.48 -1.53
CA SER A 380 9.41 3.36 -1.13
C SER A 380 9.02 4.82 -1.23
N LYS A 381 8.29 5.21 -2.29
CA LYS A 381 7.83 6.59 -2.49
C LYS A 381 6.90 7.04 -1.36
N TYR A 382 6.02 6.18 -0.85
CA TYR A 382 5.16 6.54 0.29
C TYR A 382 5.94 6.86 1.56
N ILE A 383 7.01 6.12 1.81
CA ILE A 383 7.87 6.31 2.98
C ILE A 383 8.73 7.56 2.80
N GLU A 384 9.34 7.74 1.63
CA GLU A 384 10.16 8.91 1.30
C GLU A 384 9.36 10.21 1.35
N ASP A 385 8.19 10.28 0.69
CA ASP A 385 7.34 11.47 0.71
C ASP A 385 6.88 11.83 2.13
N SER A 386 6.67 10.81 2.98
CA SER A 386 6.33 11.02 4.39
C SER A 386 7.47 11.65 5.20
N ALA A 387 8.72 11.40 4.80
CA ALA A 387 9.89 12.03 5.41
C ALA A 387 10.08 13.48 4.93
N VAL A 388 9.78 13.77 3.66
CA VAL A 388 9.91 15.11 3.05
C VAL A 388 8.98 16.15 3.67
N MET A 389 7.83 15.74 4.21
CA MET A 389 6.91 16.61 4.96
C MET A 389 7.50 17.21 6.25
N TYR A 390 8.59 16.62 6.75
CA TYR A 390 9.21 16.95 8.04
C TYR A 390 10.68 17.34 7.93
N ILE A 391 11.19 17.67 6.74
CA ILE A 391 12.54 18.22 6.65
C ILE A 391 12.57 19.55 7.42
N THR A 392 13.20 19.50 8.60
CA THR A 392 13.41 20.58 9.56
C THR A 392 14.81 21.17 9.42
N GLN A 393 15.36 21.23 8.20
CA GLN A 393 16.71 21.77 7.99
C GLN A 393 16.85 23.19 8.51
#